data_AF-A0A4U6BGS2-F1
#
_entry.id   AF-A0A4U6BGS2-F1
#
_cell.length_a   1.000
_cell.length_b   1.000
_cell.length_c   1.000
_cell.angle_alpha   90.00
_cell.angle_beta   90.00
_cell.angle_gamma   90.00
#
_symmetry.space_group_name_H-M   'P 1'
#
loop_
_entity.id
_entity.type
_entity.pdbx_description
1 polymer ?
#
loop_
_entity_poly.entity_id
_entity_poly.type
_entity_poly.pdbx_seq_one_letter_code
_entity_poly.pdbx_strand_id
1 'polypeptide(L)'
;MPRGLISELEKAAGNLDQLTARDVSVLLDRSIAMVRELRKTAVTVAPIGRDVVIYLKATSEAAANLPDDQKRDALLDAAEAIRLLLESGAKP
;
A
#
# COMPACT_ATOMS: atom_id res chain seq x y z
N MET A 1 8.65 -8.25 6.19
CA MET A 1 9.48 -8.22 4.96
C MET A 1 8.70 -7.50 3.86
N PRO A 2 9.28 -6.47 3.21
CA PRO A 2 8.58 -5.64 2.21
C PRO A 2 8.03 -6.43 1.02
N ARG A 3 8.83 -7.32 0.42
CA ARG A 3 8.42 -8.17 -0.71
C ARG A 3 7.27 -9.12 -0.39
N GLY A 4 7.21 -9.63 0.85
CA GLY A 4 6.10 -10.48 1.30
C GLY A 4 4.78 -9.72 1.39
N LEU A 5 4.82 -8.45 1.80
CA LEU A 5 3.65 -7.58 1.86
C LEU A 5 3.16 -7.19 0.45
N ILE A 6 4.08 -6.91 -0.50
CA ILE A 6 3.73 -6.66 -1.91
C ILE A 6 2.90 -7.84 -2.46
N SER A 7 3.39 -9.07 -2.33
CA SER A 7 2.66 -10.25 -2.83
C SER A 7 1.34 -10.49 -2.11
N GLU A 8 1.24 -10.13 -0.83
CA GLU A 8 -0.02 -10.21 -0.07
C GLU A 8 -1.05 -9.22 -0.62
N LEU A 9 -0.64 -7.97 -0.92
CA LEU A 9 -1.49 -6.93 -1.49
C LEU A 9 -1.96 -7.28 -2.91
N GLU A 10 -1.07 -7.78 -3.76
CA GLU A 10 -1.42 -8.21 -5.13
C GLU A 10 -2.41 -9.38 -5.12
N LYS A 11 -2.23 -10.35 -4.21
CA LYS A 11 -3.17 -11.46 -4.02
C LYS A 11 -4.52 -10.98 -3.47
N ALA A 12 -4.50 -10.02 -2.55
CA ALA A 12 -5.69 -9.42 -1.99
C ALA A 12 -6.50 -8.67 -3.08
N ALA A 13 -5.83 -7.93 -3.95
CA ALA A 13 -6.44 -7.24 -5.09
C ALA A 13 -7.11 -8.23 -6.07
N GLY A 14 -6.48 -9.40 -6.27
CA GLY A 14 -7.01 -10.47 -7.12
C GLY A 14 -8.20 -11.24 -6.52
N ASN A 15 -8.28 -11.36 -5.19
CA ASN A 15 -9.31 -12.12 -4.46
C ASN A 15 -10.18 -11.20 -3.59
N LEU A 16 -10.51 -10.02 -4.09
CA LEU A 16 -11.20 -8.99 -3.31
C LEU A 16 -12.59 -9.44 -2.85
N ASP A 17 -13.25 -10.32 -3.61
CA ASP A 17 -14.52 -10.97 -3.27
C ASP A 17 -14.46 -11.80 -1.98
N GLN A 18 -13.25 -12.19 -1.55
CA GLN A 18 -13.01 -12.95 -0.33
C GLN A 18 -12.63 -12.06 0.86
N LEU A 19 -12.53 -10.74 0.67
CA LEU A 19 -12.07 -9.81 1.68
C LEU A 19 -13.22 -8.98 2.23
N THR A 20 -13.22 -8.82 3.55
CA THR A 20 -14.08 -7.83 4.18
C THR A 20 -13.47 -6.44 4.04
N ALA A 21 -14.29 -5.39 4.17
CA ALA A 21 -13.79 -4.02 4.24
C ALA A 21 -12.75 -3.82 5.37
N ARG A 22 -12.88 -4.58 6.46
CA ARG A 22 -11.91 -4.58 7.56
C ARG A 22 -10.57 -5.17 7.14
N ASP A 23 -10.57 -6.25 6.36
CA ASP A 23 -9.33 -6.86 5.86
C ASP A 23 -8.59 -5.91 4.94
N VAL A 24 -9.33 -5.20 4.06
CA VAL A 24 -8.77 -4.17 3.19
C VAL A 24 -8.14 -3.04 4.01
N SER A 25 -8.86 -2.50 5.01
CA SER A 25 -8.32 -1.44 5.88
C SER A 25 -7.05 -1.90 6.63
N VAL A 26 -7.03 -3.11 7.17
CA VAL A 26 -5.83 -3.67 7.86
C VAL A 26 -4.64 -3.80 6.90
N LEU A 27 -4.87 -4.23 5.66
CA LEU A 27 -3.81 -4.32 4.64
C LEU A 27 -3.27 -2.94 4.26
N LEU A 28 -4.15 -1.95 4.10
CA LEU A 28 -3.75 -0.57 3.80
C LEU A 28 -2.97 0.06 4.96
N ASP A 29 -3.40 -0.14 6.22
CA ASP A 29 -2.70 0.36 7.40
C ASP A 29 -1.29 -0.24 7.54
N ARG A 30 -1.15 -1.55 7.29
CA ARG A 30 0.16 -2.22 7.25
C ARG A 30 1.03 -1.67 6.13
N SER A 31 0.44 -1.35 4.99
CA SER A 31 1.14 -0.75 3.85
C SER A 31 1.63 0.66 4.18
N ILE A 32 0.80 1.49 4.83
CA ILE A 32 1.18 2.82 5.32
C ILE A 32 2.36 2.72 6.28
N ALA A 33 2.33 1.77 7.23
CA ALA A 33 3.44 1.55 8.15
C ALA A 33 4.73 1.18 7.39
N MET A 34 4.65 0.25 6.43
CA MET A 34 5.80 -0.15 5.61
C MET A 34 6.37 1.01 4.79
N VAL A 35 5.51 1.77 4.10
CA VAL A 35 5.90 2.95 3.33
C VAL A 35 6.61 3.98 4.21
N ARG A 36 6.10 4.23 5.43
CA ARG A 36 6.74 5.13 6.40
C ARG A 36 8.12 4.62 6.83
N GLU A 37 8.28 3.32 7.08
CA GLU A 37 9.58 2.75 7.44
C GLU A 37 10.58 2.84 6.29
N LEU A 38 10.19 2.44 5.07
CA LEU A 38 11.08 2.50 3.89
C LEU A 38 11.49 3.93 3.55
N ARG A 39 10.58 4.90 3.76
CA ARG A 39 10.88 6.32 3.57
C ARG A 39 11.95 6.84 4.53
N LYS A 40 12.08 6.29 5.74
CA LYS A 40 13.18 6.67 6.66
C LYS A 40 14.55 6.28 6.11
N THR A 41 14.60 5.22 5.31
CA THR A 41 15.84 4.69 4.72
C THR A 41 16.09 5.17 3.29
N ALA A 42 15.11 5.82 2.65
CA ALA A 42 15.24 6.30 1.27
C ALA A 42 16.13 7.57 1.22
N VAL A 43 17.16 7.54 0.38
CA VAL A 43 18.14 8.63 0.20
C VAL A 43 17.49 9.85 -0.48
N THR A 44 16.50 9.60 -1.35
CA THR A 44 15.68 10.64 -1.97
C THR A 44 14.27 10.54 -1.43
N VAL A 45 13.82 11.59 -0.73
CA VAL A 45 12.43 11.76 -0.33
C VAL A 45 11.62 12.07 -1.58
N ALA A 46 11.29 11.06 -2.38
CA ALA A 46 10.40 11.24 -3.52
C ALA A 46 9.06 11.84 -3.01
N PRO A 47 8.54 12.91 -3.64
CA PRO A 47 7.24 13.50 -3.27
C PRO A 47 6.11 12.47 -3.23
N ILE A 48 6.21 11.47 -4.11
CA ILE A 48 5.30 10.32 -4.27
C ILE A 48 4.98 9.65 -2.92
N GLY A 49 5.94 9.50 -2.01
CA GLY A 49 5.72 8.81 -0.74
C GLY A 49 4.80 9.55 0.23
N ARG A 50 4.67 10.88 0.14
CA ARG A 50 3.76 11.65 1.00
C ARG A 50 2.32 11.54 0.50
N ASP A 51 2.14 11.72 -0.81
CA ASP A 51 0.82 11.74 -1.44
C ASP A 51 0.18 10.35 -1.39
N VAL A 52 0.96 9.29 -1.60
CA VAL A 52 0.51 7.91 -1.42
C VAL A 52 0.05 7.64 0.01
N VAL A 53 0.78 8.08 1.04
CA VAL A 53 0.35 7.84 2.44
C VAL A 53 -0.98 8.53 2.75
N ILE A 54 -1.21 9.72 2.20
CA ILE A 54 -2.47 10.44 2.36
C ILE A 54 -3.60 9.68 1.67
N TYR A 55 -3.38 9.28 0.42
CA TYR A 55 -4.33 8.47 -0.35
C TYR A 55 -4.68 7.16 0.37
N LEU A 56 -3.69 6.35 0.75
CA LEU A 56 -3.91 5.07 1.43
C LEU A 56 -4.65 5.24 2.76
N LYS A 57 -4.38 6.33 3.50
CA LYS A 57 -5.07 6.63 4.75
C LYS A 57 -6.54 6.96 4.53
N ALA A 58 -6.82 7.81 3.54
CA ALA A 58 -8.19 8.14 3.14
C ALA A 58 -8.96 6.89 2.69
N THR A 59 -8.31 6.03 1.90
CA THR A 59 -8.91 4.78 1.43
C THR A 59 -9.13 3.78 2.56
N SER A 60 -8.19 3.65 3.51
CA SER A 60 -8.34 2.78 4.69
C SER A 60 -9.54 3.22 5.52
N GLU A 61 -9.67 4.51 5.79
CA GLU A 61 -10.80 5.08 6.54
C GLU A 61 -12.14 4.91 5.80
N ALA A 62 -12.13 4.95 4.47
CA ALA A 62 -13.32 4.81 3.64
C ALA A 62 -13.63 3.37 3.20
N ALA A 63 -12.82 2.37 3.57
CA ALA A 63 -12.86 1.02 2.99
C ALA A 63 -14.24 0.35 3.01
N ALA A 64 -15.09 0.65 4.01
CA ALA A 64 -16.46 0.12 4.10
C ALA A 64 -17.42 0.67 3.03
N ASN A 65 -17.17 1.87 2.52
CA ASN A 65 -18.04 2.60 1.59
C ASN A 65 -17.48 2.68 0.17
N LEU A 66 -16.27 2.17 -0.06
CA LEU A 66 -15.65 2.17 -1.37
C LEU A 66 -16.20 1.04 -2.25
N PRO A 67 -16.38 1.31 -3.56
CA PRO A 67 -16.65 0.26 -4.51
C PRO A 67 -15.39 -0.61 -4.72
N ASP A 68 -15.62 -1.82 -5.20
CA ASP A 68 -14.61 -2.89 -5.21
C ASP A 68 -13.46 -2.63 -6.19
N ASP A 69 -13.72 -1.91 -7.28
CA ASP A 69 -12.68 -1.37 -8.15
C ASP A 69 -11.71 -0.47 -7.40
N GLN A 70 -12.21 0.50 -6.62
CA GLN A 70 -11.37 1.42 -5.85
C GLN A 70 -10.58 0.72 -4.74
N LYS A 71 -11.18 -0.28 -4.08
CA LYS A 71 -10.43 -1.10 -3.10
C LYS A 71 -9.30 -1.88 -3.76
N ARG A 72 -9.55 -2.46 -4.94
CA ARG A 72 -8.55 -3.19 -5.71
C ARG A 72 -7.40 -2.27 -6.12
N ASP A 73 -7.73 -1.13 -6.70
CA ASP A 73 -6.72 -0.15 -7.14
C ASP A 73 -5.87 0.31 -5.98
N ALA A 74 -6.47 0.61 -4.82
CA ALA A 74 -5.72 1.03 -3.64
C ALA A 74 -4.76 -0.06 -3.11
N LEU A 75 -5.12 -1.34 -3.19
CA LEU A 75 -4.22 -2.45 -2.83
C LEU A 75 -3.03 -2.55 -3.81
N LEU A 76 -3.28 -2.37 -5.10
CA LEU A 76 -2.22 -2.37 -6.13
C LEU A 76 -1.31 -1.14 -6.02
N ASP A 77 -1.88 0.04 -5.80
CA ASP A 77 -1.14 1.29 -5.57
C ASP A 77 -0.24 1.18 -4.32
N ALA A 78 -0.75 0.55 -3.26
CA ALA A 78 0.05 0.27 -2.06
C ALA A 78 1.23 -0.66 -2.37
N ALA A 79 1.00 -1.72 -3.14
CA ALA A 79 2.05 -2.67 -3.53
C ALA A 79 3.14 -1.97 -4.38
N GLU A 80 2.71 -1.15 -5.35
CA GLU A 80 3.61 -0.41 -6.23
C GLU A 80 4.42 0.64 -5.47
N ALA A 81 3.80 1.38 -4.55
CA ALA A 81 4.52 2.35 -3.73
C ALA A 81 5.61 1.71 -2.86
N ILE A 82 5.33 0.54 -2.28
CA ILE A 82 6.33 -0.21 -1.52
C ILE A 82 7.46 -0.68 -2.47
N ARG A 83 7.14 -1.16 -3.67
CA ARG A 83 8.12 -1.58 -4.68
C ARG A 83 9.05 -0.42 -5.08
N LEU A 84 8.48 0.72 -5.47
CA LEU A 84 9.24 1.92 -5.84
C LEU A 84 10.17 2.38 -4.73
N LEU A 85 9.69 2.37 -3.47
CA LEU A 85 10.52 2.76 -2.33
C LEU A 85 11.66 1.77 -2.07
N LEU A 86 11.43 0.47 -2.23
CA LEU A 86 12.47 -0.54 -2.12
C LEU A 86 13.56 -0.34 -3.19
N GLU A 87 13.15 -0.10 -4.43
CA GLU A 87 14.06 0.12 -5.55
C GLU A 87 14.82 1.45 -5.40
N SER A 88 14.18 2.48 -4.84
CA SER A 88 14.84 3.77 -4.57
C SER A 88 15.86 3.73 -3.42
N GLY A 89 15.72 2.79 -2.48
CA GLY A 89 16.66 2.57 -1.38
C GLY A 89 17.73 1.51 -1.70
N ALA A 90 17.54 0.70 -2.74
CA ALA A 90 18.49 -0.30 -3.20
C ALA A 90 19.58 0.37 -4.06
N LYS A 91 20.62 0.90 -3.43
CA LYS A 91 21.87 1.19 -4.14
C LYS A 91 22.77 -0.06 -4.10
N PRO A 92 23.42 -0.46 -5.21
CA PRO A 92 24.40 -1.55 -5.23
C PRO A 92 25.60 -1.28 -4.30
#